data_AF-V5G343-F1
#
_entry.id   AF-V5G343-F1
#
_cell.length_a   1.000
_cell.length_b   1.000
_cell.length_c   1.000
_cell.angle_alpha   90.00
_cell.angle_beta   90.00
_cell.angle_gamma   90.00
#
_symmetry.space_group_name_H-M   'P 1'
#
loop_
_entity.id
_entity.type
_entity.pdbx_description
1 polymer ?
#
loop_
_entity_poly.entity_id
_entity_poly.type
_entity_poly.pdbx_seq_one_letter_code
_entity_poly.pdbx_strand_id
1 'polypeptide(L)'
;MFRFVSVILNIPSHLDIMPLHKPPSITPLNAYLTAAILQARTLDVVTLFHKPSVPASQHTLNLLKIAHATATETTTLDQASDNTAQALRERGEFELEVTEEPPTADQLRSIIDYATRTDPKRSISDIVRGAKDAADALKKVKEDGETFVRPVTVDWINGQAVLGDNESQILKMLKQLPEDENKKA
;
A
#
# COMPACT_ATOMS: atom_id res chain seq x y z
N MET A 1 86.78 -17.09 26.83
CA MET A 1 86.46 -18.50 26.50
C MET A 1 84.94 -18.62 26.61
N PHE A 2 84.10 -18.83 25.60
CA PHE A 2 84.24 -19.44 24.26
C PHE A 2 83.19 -18.83 23.28
N ARG A 3 83.61 -18.64 22.02
CA ARG A 3 82.93 -18.77 20.69
C ARG A 3 81.61 -18.01 20.43
N PHE A 4 81.58 -17.01 19.55
CA PHE A 4 81.42 -17.09 18.06
C PHE A 4 80.28 -17.99 17.59
N VAL A 5 79.21 -17.41 17.01
CA VAL A 5 78.81 -17.62 15.60
C VAL A 5 78.11 -16.37 15.07
N SER A 6 78.53 -15.99 13.87
CA SER A 6 78.08 -14.91 13.01
C SER A 6 76.92 -15.39 12.13
N VAL A 7 75.91 -14.55 11.87
CA VAL A 7 75.24 -14.52 10.57
C VAL A 7 75.03 -13.06 10.17
N ILE A 8 75.75 -12.68 9.12
CA ILE A 8 75.57 -11.48 8.31
C ILE A 8 74.66 -11.86 7.15
N LEU A 9 73.63 -11.06 6.86
CA LEU A 9 73.03 -10.74 5.55
C LEU A 9 71.68 -10.08 5.86
N ASN A 10 71.16 -9.06 5.18
CA ASN A 10 71.52 -8.36 3.96
C ASN A 10 70.73 -7.03 4.00
N ILE A 11 71.35 -5.94 3.55
CA ILE A 11 70.70 -4.62 3.37
C ILE A 11 69.89 -4.70 2.04
N PRO A 12 68.80 -3.94 1.83
CA PRO A 12 69.00 -2.59 1.28
C PRO A 12 68.01 -1.52 1.77
N SER A 13 68.58 -0.34 1.81
CA SER A 13 67.98 0.99 1.89
C SER A 13 67.01 1.25 0.74
N HIS A 14 65.82 1.77 1.04
CA HIS A 14 65.20 2.77 0.17
C HIS A 14 64.24 3.66 0.97
N LEU A 15 64.38 4.96 0.77
CA LEU A 15 63.59 6.03 1.34
C LEU A 15 62.10 5.86 0.98
N ASP A 16 61.20 6.24 1.88
CA ASP A 16 60.22 7.26 1.53
C ASP A 16 59.68 7.95 2.78
N ILE A 17 59.85 9.26 2.79
CA ILE A 17 59.17 10.18 3.70
C ILE A 17 57.72 10.23 3.21
N MET A 18 56.77 9.80 4.03
CA MET A 18 55.36 10.16 3.84
C MET A 18 54.75 10.75 5.13
N PRO A 19 53.88 11.75 4.98
CA PRO A 19 53.51 12.68 6.04
C PRO A 19 52.52 12.09 7.04
N LEU A 20 52.58 12.67 8.24
CA LEU A 20 51.58 12.71 9.31
C LEU A 20 50.23 12.09 8.95
N HIS A 21 50.02 10.84 9.36
CA HIS A 21 48.69 10.24 9.36
C HIS A 21 47.82 10.98 10.38
N LYS A 22 46.85 11.73 9.86
CA LYS A 22 45.70 12.23 10.62
C LYS A 22 44.99 11.03 11.26
N PRO A 23 44.68 11.05 12.57
CA PRO A 23 43.92 9.97 13.18
C PRO A 23 42.56 9.86 12.48
N PRO A 24 42.00 8.65 12.33
CA PRO A 24 40.65 8.50 11.78
C PRO A 24 39.68 9.30 12.66
N SER A 25 39.00 10.27 12.06
CA SER A 25 37.80 10.85 12.66
C SER A 25 36.87 9.70 12.97
N ILE A 26 36.59 9.50 14.26
CA ILE A 26 35.51 8.64 14.69
C ILE A 26 34.24 9.35 14.24
N THR A 27 33.74 8.97 13.06
CA THR A 27 32.44 9.37 12.57
C THR A 27 31.42 8.90 13.61
N PRO A 28 30.57 9.77 14.16
CA PRO A 28 29.55 9.31 15.07
C PRO A 28 28.62 8.34 14.31
N LEU A 29 28.38 7.17 14.90
CA LEU A 29 27.50 6.11 14.39
C LEU A 29 26.01 6.52 14.42
N ASN A 30 25.72 7.82 14.26
CA ASN A 30 24.37 8.37 14.30
C ASN A 30 23.89 8.84 12.91
N ALA A 31 24.74 8.78 11.88
CA ALA A 31 24.36 9.16 10.50
C ALA A 31 23.77 8.01 9.66
N TYR A 32 23.76 6.76 10.18
CA TYR A 32 23.10 5.63 9.49
C TYR A 32 21.70 5.29 10.02
N LEU A 33 21.21 6.01 11.03
CA LEU A 33 19.81 5.90 11.47
C LEU A 33 18.87 6.87 10.72
N THR A 34 19.36 7.56 9.68
CA THR A 34 18.61 8.61 9.00
C THR A 34 18.12 8.23 7.59
N ALA A 35 18.30 6.98 7.14
CA ALA A 35 17.82 6.54 5.82
C ALA A 35 17.09 5.18 5.79
N ALA A 36 17.02 4.46 6.92
CA ALA A 36 16.41 3.13 6.98
C ALA A 36 15.43 2.95 8.14
N ILE A 37 14.99 4.03 8.79
CA ILE A 37 13.73 4.01 9.53
C ILE A 37 12.64 4.22 8.50
N LEU A 38 12.23 3.09 7.91
CA LEU A 38 10.90 2.80 7.39
C LEU A 38 10.04 4.05 7.11
N GLN A 39 10.12 4.59 5.89
CA GLN A 39 8.87 4.85 5.19
C GLN A 39 8.23 3.47 4.93
N ALA A 40 7.70 2.83 5.98
CA ALA A 40 6.61 1.90 5.80
C ALA A 40 5.42 2.77 5.40
N ARG A 41 5.41 3.24 4.14
CA ARG A 41 4.16 3.62 3.51
C ARG A 41 3.36 2.32 3.53
N THR A 42 2.45 2.21 4.49
CA THR A 42 1.45 1.17 4.50
C THR A 42 0.72 1.32 3.18
N LEU A 43 0.91 0.38 2.25
CA LEU A 43 0.20 0.40 0.99
C LEU A 43 -1.29 0.48 1.30
N ASP A 44 -2.01 1.30 0.55
CA ASP A 44 -3.45 1.41 0.75
C ASP A 44 -4.08 0.06 0.42
N VAL A 45 -4.67 -0.61 1.42
CA VAL A 45 -5.34 -1.89 1.18
C VAL A 45 -6.71 -1.63 0.57
N VAL A 46 -6.89 -2.10 -0.66
CA VAL A 46 -8.16 -2.09 -1.38
C VAL A 46 -8.68 -3.52 -1.46
N THR A 47 -9.79 -3.79 -0.78
CA THR A 47 -10.42 -5.12 -0.83
C THR A 47 -11.58 -5.12 -1.81
N LEU A 48 -11.59 -6.09 -2.71
CA LEU A 48 -12.70 -6.43 -3.57
C LEU A 48 -13.43 -7.65 -3.02
N PHE A 49 -14.70 -7.46 -2.64
CA PHE A 49 -15.63 -8.56 -2.41
C PHE A 49 -16.17 -9.05 -3.75
N HIS A 50 -15.57 -10.13 -4.24
CA HIS A 50 -15.78 -10.69 -5.56
C HIS A 50 -16.83 -11.81 -5.56
N LYS A 51 -17.51 -12.00 -6.69
CA LYS A 51 -18.35 -13.16 -6.97
C LYS A 51 -18.15 -13.59 -8.43
N PRO A 52 -17.43 -14.69 -8.71
CA PRO A 52 -17.07 -15.09 -10.08
C PRO A 52 -18.27 -15.29 -11.00
N SER A 53 -19.39 -15.73 -10.43
CA SER A 53 -20.64 -15.95 -11.18
C SER A 53 -21.31 -14.65 -11.65
N VAL A 54 -20.80 -13.47 -11.27
CA VAL A 54 -21.37 -12.16 -11.61
C VAL A 54 -20.44 -11.45 -12.61
N PRO A 55 -20.88 -11.16 -13.85
CA PRO A 55 -20.06 -10.50 -14.87
C PRO A 55 -19.49 -9.15 -14.42
N ALA A 56 -20.30 -8.33 -13.75
CA ALA A 56 -19.88 -7.06 -13.16
C ALA A 56 -18.68 -7.24 -12.20
N SER A 57 -18.66 -8.33 -11.43
CA SER A 57 -17.59 -8.62 -10.49
C SER A 57 -16.27 -8.98 -11.18
N GLN A 58 -16.34 -9.71 -12.30
CA GLN A 58 -15.16 -10.01 -13.13
C GLN A 58 -14.61 -8.74 -13.79
N HIS A 59 -15.50 -7.86 -14.25
CA HIS A 59 -15.10 -6.58 -14.83
C HIS A 59 -14.35 -5.72 -13.80
N THR A 60 -14.92 -5.53 -12.61
CA THR A 60 -14.26 -4.80 -11.51
C THR A 60 -12.91 -5.40 -11.14
N LEU A 61 -12.81 -6.74 -11.05
CA LEU A 61 -11.55 -7.41 -10.75
C LEU A 61 -10.47 -7.09 -11.80
N ASN A 62 -10.81 -7.12 -13.08
CA ASN A 62 -9.87 -6.81 -14.16
C ASN A 62 -9.44 -5.35 -14.11
N LEU A 63 -10.38 -4.43 -13.87
CA LEU A 63 -10.10 -3.00 -13.72
C LEU A 63 -9.11 -2.74 -12.58
N LEU A 64 -9.34 -3.33 -11.41
CA LEU A 64 -8.46 -3.17 -10.24
C LEU A 64 -7.07 -3.75 -10.49
N LYS A 65 -6.96 -4.89 -11.17
CA LYS A 65 -5.66 -5.49 -11.55
C LYS A 65 -4.88 -4.58 -12.49
N ILE A 66 -5.53 -4.01 -13.50
CA ILE A 66 -4.90 -3.08 -14.44
C ILE A 66 -4.42 -1.82 -13.70
N ALA A 67 -5.27 -1.27 -12.83
CA ALA A 67 -4.93 -0.10 -12.02
C ALA A 67 -3.75 -0.37 -11.07
N HIS A 68 -3.74 -1.52 -10.40
CA HIS A 68 -2.65 -1.96 -9.54
C HIS A 68 -1.33 -2.08 -10.31
N ALA A 69 -1.32 -2.80 -11.44
CA ALA A 69 -0.13 -2.94 -12.28
C ALA A 69 0.41 -1.59 -12.76
N THR A 70 -0.50 -0.69 -13.17
CA THR A 70 -0.14 0.67 -13.61
C THR A 70 0.49 1.47 -12.47
N ALA A 71 -0.06 1.39 -11.25
CA ALA A 71 0.48 2.07 -10.07
C ALA A 71 1.90 1.58 -9.73
N THR A 72 2.13 0.26 -9.74
CA THR A 72 3.47 -0.32 -9.51
C THR A 72 4.48 0.10 -10.59
N GLU A 73 4.10 0.08 -11.88
CA GLU A 73 5.00 0.45 -12.98
C GLU A 73 5.38 1.94 -12.94
N THR A 74 4.43 2.83 -12.63
CA THR A 74 4.69 4.28 -12.59
C THR A 74 5.63 4.74 -11.47
N THR A 75 5.89 3.90 -10.46
CA THR A 75 6.88 4.18 -9.41
C THR A 75 8.32 3.96 -9.91
N THR A 76 8.52 3.26 -11.02
CA THR A 76 9.85 2.85 -11.50
C THR A 76 10.43 3.69 -12.64
N LEU A 77 9.64 4.60 -13.24
CA LEU A 77 10.08 5.33 -14.42
C LEU A 77 9.73 6.81 -14.33
N ASP A 78 10.76 7.64 -14.18
CA ASP A 78 10.74 9.01 -14.70
C ASP A 78 10.13 9.00 -16.12
N GLN A 79 9.28 9.99 -16.43
CA GLN A 79 8.79 10.37 -17.76
C GLN A 79 7.30 10.11 -18.10
N ALA A 80 6.72 11.19 -18.66
CA ALA A 80 5.61 11.27 -19.62
C ALA A 80 4.24 11.79 -19.12
N SER A 81 3.91 12.98 -19.63
CA SER A 81 2.71 13.81 -19.46
C SER A 81 1.45 13.11 -19.97
N ASP A 82 0.76 12.39 -19.09
CA ASP A 82 -0.59 11.90 -19.36
C ASP A 82 -1.45 12.04 -18.09
N ASN A 83 -2.51 12.83 -18.15
CA ASN A 83 -3.28 13.30 -16.99
C ASN A 83 -3.99 12.15 -16.24
N THR A 84 -4.33 11.06 -16.93
CA THR A 84 -4.99 9.89 -16.30
C THR A 84 -3.99 9.07 -15.48
N ALA A 85 -2.77 8.91 -16.01
CA ALA A 85 -1.68 8.30 -15.28
C ALA A 85 -1.20 9.20 -14.14
N GLN A 86 -1.35 10.52 -14.24
CA GLN A 86 -0.96 11.46 -13.17
C GLN A 86 -1.80 11.33 -11.89
N ALA A 87 -3.11 11.15 -12.01
CA ALA A 87 -3.96 10.95 -10.84
C ALA A 87 -3.76 9.57 -10.17
N LEU A 88 -3.34 8.55 -10.93
CA LEU A 88 -2.97 7.24 -10.37
C LEU A 88 -1.54 7.26 -9.78
N ARG A 89 -0.63 8.05 -10.37
CA ARG A 89 0.73 8.34 -9.86
C ARG A 89 0.69 9.02 -8.50
N GLU A 90 -0.33 9.84 -8.23
CA GLU A 90 -0.44 10.57 -6.98
C GLU A 90 -0.77 9.64 -5.80
N ARG A 91 -1.74 8.72 -5.93
CA ARG A 91 -2.10 7.78 -4.84
C ARG A 91 -0.96 6.83 -4.42
N GLY A 92 -0.06 6.49 -5.36
CA GLY A 92 1.00 5.50 -5.13
C GLY A 92 0.52 4.06 -5.26
N GLU A 93 1.45 3.11 -5.12
CA GLU A 93 1.15 1.68 -5.09
C GLU A 93 0.13 1.35 -3.98
N PHE A 94 -0.76 0.41 -4.25
CA PHE A 94 -1.79 -0.04 -3.32
C PHE A 94 -1.86 -1.56 -3.34
N GLU A 95 -2.30 -2.17 -2.24
CA GLU A 95 -2.44 -3.62 -2.17
C GLU A 95 -3.87 -4.01 -2.57
N LEU A 96 -4.01 -4.88 -3.58
CA LEU A 96 -5.30 -5.40 -4.00
C LEU A 96 -5.58 -6.75 -3.33
N GLU A 97 -6.52 -6.75 -2.38
CA GLU A 97 -7.06 -7.97 -1.80
C GLU A 97 -8.34 -8.38 -2.52
N VAL A 98 -8.49 -9.67 -2.85
CA VAL A 98 -9.71 -10.19 -3.49
C VAL A 98 -10.25 -11.31 -2.61
N THR A 99 -11.49 -11.18 -2.16
CA THR A 99 -12.15 -12.17 -1.34
C THR A 99 -13.51 -12.52 -1.92
N GLU A 100 -13.84 -13.81 -1.94
CA GLU A 100 -15.18 -14.31 -2.30
C GLU A 100 -16.03 -14.56 -1.06
N GLU A 101 -15.42 -14.52 0.12
CA GLU A 101 -16.10 -14.71 1.39
C GLU A 101 -16.97 -13.49 1.74
N PRO A 102 -18.07 -13.68 2.48
CA PRO A 102 -18.83 -12.55 3.01
C PRO A 102 -17.97 -11.74 4.00
N PRO A 103 -18.21 -10.42 4.13
CA PRO A 103 -17.50 -9.61 5.11
C PRO A 103 -17.79 -10.10 6.54
N THR A 104 -16.79 -9.97 7.41
CA THR A 104 -16.99 -10.12 8.86
C THR A 104 -17.95 -9.04 9.39
N ALA A 105 -18.51 -9.25 10.59
CA ALA A 105 -19.47 -8.32 11.17
C ALA A 105 -18.92 -6.89 11.31
N ASP A 106 -17.65 -6.75 11.71
CA ASP A 106 -17.03 -5.44 11.86
C ASP A 106 -16.70 -4.80 10.51
N GLN A 107 -16.21 -5.58 9.55
CA GLN A 107 -16.03 -5.12 8.17
C GLN A 107 -17.36 -4.64 7.57
N LEU A 108 -18.46 -5.38 7.77
CA LEU A 108 -19.76 -5.00 7.23
C LEU A 108 -20.26 -3.66 7.79
N ARG A 109 -20.05 -3.40 9.09
CA ARG A 109 -20.39 -2.10 9.69
C ARG A 109 -19.63 -0.97 9.04
N SER A 110 -18.32 -1.14 8.86
CA SER A 110 -17.47 -0.15 8.19
C SER A 110 -17.89 0.04 6.74
N ILE A 111 -18.17 -1.03 6.00
CA ILE A 111 -18.64 -0.96 4.61
C ILE A 111 -19.94 -0.18 4.49
N ILE A 112 -20.90 -0.42 5.41
CA ILE A 112 -22.16 0.30 5.44
C ILE A 112 -21.93 1.80 5.65
N ASP A 113 -21.10 2.16 6.63
CA ASP A 113 -20.74 3.55 6.89
C ASP A 113 -20.05 4.19 5.66
N TYR A 114 -19.05 3.51 5.10
CA TYR A 114 -18.25 4.00 3.99
C TYR A 114 -19.09 4.19 2.72
N ALA A 115 -19.99 3.26 2.44
CA ALA A 115 -20.88 3.34 1.28
C ALA A 115 -21.87 4.50 1.41
N THR A 116 -22.44 4.72 2.60
CA THR A 116 -23.35 5.86 2.85
C THR A 116 -22.61 7.20 2.81
N ARG A 117 -21.34 7.25 3.24
CA ARG A 117 -20.50 8.46 3.09
C ARG A 117 -20.13 8.73 1.63
N THR A 118 -19.84 7.66 0.87
CA THR A 118 -19.45 7.75 -0.55
C THR A 118 -20.63 8.16 -1.42
N ASP A 119 -21.82 7.60 -1.17
CA ASP A 119 -23.06 7.93 -1.86
C ASP A 119 -24.22 7.99 -0.85
N PRO A 120 -24.61 9.22 -0.41
CA PRO A 120 -25.70 9.42 0.55
C PRO A 120 -27.07 8.90 0.10
N LYS A 121 -27.23 8.55 -1.18
CA LYS A 121 -28.47 7.96 -1.70
C LYS A 121 -28.53 6.45 -1.45
N ARG A 122 -27.42 5.82 -1.07
CA ARG A 122 -27.37 4.39 -0.79
C ARG A 122 -27.98 4.08 0.56
N SER A 123 -28.88 3.12 0.51
CA SER A 123 -29.52 2.52 1.67
C SER A 123 -28.80 1.24 2.08
N ILE A 124 -29.00 0.84 3.33
CA ILE A 124 -28.45 -0.43 3.85
C ILE A 124 -28.96 -1.62 3.02
N SER A 125 -30.19 -1.55 2.50
CA SER A 125 -30.77 -2.56 1.62
C SER A 125 -30.05 -2.73 0.28
N ASP A 126 -29.31 -1.70 -0.18
CA ASP A 126 -28.51 -1.77 -1.40
C ASP A 126 -27.20 -2.53 -1.19
N ILE A 127 -26.74 -2.61 0.05
CA ILE A 127 -25.51 -3.30 0.48
C ILE A 127 -25.84 -4.73 0.89
N VAL A 128 -26.92 -4.90 1.65
CA VAL A 128 -27.43 -6.20 2.10
C VAL A 128 -28.89 -6.35 1.73
N ARG A 129 -29.17 -7.31 0.84
CA ARG A 129 -30.51 -7.52 0.27
C ARG A 129 -31.55 -7.76 1.35
N GLY A 130 -32.55 -6.88 1.40
CA GLY A 130 -33.68 -6.98 2.30
C GLY A 130 -33.39 -6.60 3.75
N ALA A 131 -32.22 -6.03 4.04
CA ALA A 131 -31.92 -5.46 5.35
C ALA A 131 -32.64 -4.12 5.56
N LYS A 132 -33.19 -3.91 6.75
CA LYS A 132 -33.86 -2.64 7.12
C LYS A 132 -32.95 -1.67 7.86
N ASP A 133 -32.04 -2.22 8.65
CA ASP A 133 -31.09 -1.49 9.49
C ASP A 133 -29.78 -2.27 9.59
N ALA A 134 -28.77 -1.67 10.23
CA ALA A 134 -27.45 -2.28 10.34
C ALA A 134 -27.45 -3.58 11.17
N ALA A 135 -28.33 -3.71 12.18
CA ALA A 135 -28.41 -4.92 12.98
C ALA A 135 -29.04 -6.08 12.19
N ASP A 136 -30.08 -5.79 11.42
CA ASP A 136 -30.72 -6.74 10.50
C ASP A 136 -29.76 -7.15 9.37
N ALA A 137 -28.98 -6.20 8.83
CA ALA A 137 -27.93 -6.48 7.85
C ALA A 137 -26.89 -7.49 8.38
N LEU A 138 -26.38 -7.26 9.59
CA LEU A 138 -25.40 -8.15 10.24
C LEU A 138 -25.98 -9.55 10.47
N LYS A 139 -27.24 -9.62 10.91
CA LYS A 139 -27.92 -10.89 11.10
C LYS A 139 -28.06 -11.65 9.78
N LYS A 140 -28.51 -10.97 8.72
CA LYS A 140 -28.71 -11.56 7.38
C LYS A 140 -27.42 -12.07 6.76
N VAL A 141 -26.34 -11.29 6.81
CA VAL A 141 -25.05 -11.74 6.25
C VAL A 141 -24.47 -12.92 7.03
N LYS A 142 -24.70 -12.97 8.36
CA LYS A 142 -24.30 -14.10 9.19
C LYS A 142 -25.10 -15.38 8.88
N GLU A 143 -26.39 -15.24 8.62
CA GLU A 143 -27.28 -16.36 8.26
C GLU A 143 -27.05 -16.84 6.82
N ASP A 144 -26.87 -15.89 5.90
CA ASP A 144 -26.66 -16.14 4.47
C ASP A 144 -25.75 -15.04 3.88
N GLY A 145 -24.49 -15.41 3.61
CA GLY A 145 -23.51 -14.53 2.98
C GLY A 145 -23.90 -14.06 1.58
N GLU A 146 -24.84 -14.74 0.91
CA GLU A 146 -25.37 -14.34 -0.40
C GLU A 146 -26.35 -13.15 -0.33
N THR A 147 -26.74 -12.73 0.87
CA THR A 147 -27.49 -11.50 1.06
C THR A 147 -26.63 -10.27 0.84
N PHE A 148 -25.31 -10.36 1.01
CA PHE A 148 -24.36 -9.29 0.71
C PHE A 148 -24.23 -9.10 -0.81
N VAL A 149 -24.50 -7.88 -1.28
CA VAL A 149 -24.40 -7.54 -2.70
C VAL A 149 -22.94 -7.53 -3.12
N ARG A 150 -22.64 -8.13 -4.28
CA ARG A 150 -21.30 -8.19 -4.86
C ARG A 150 -21.37 -7.82 -6.36
N PRO A 151 -20.39 -7.10 -6.91
CA PRO A 151 -19.13 -6.69 -6.27
C PRO A 151 -19.28 -5.49 -5.32
N VAL A 152 -18.40 -5.43 -4.32
CA VAL A 152 -18.16 -4.23 -3.50
C VAL A 152 -16.66 -4.02 -3.40
N THR A 153 -16.20 -2.83 -3.76
CA THR A 153 -14.79 -2.44 -3.61
C THR A 153 -14.69 -1.51 -2.42
N VAL A 154 -13.73 -1.78 -1.52
CA VAL A 154 -13.56 -1.05 -0.27
C VAL A 154 -12.13 -0.57 -0.18
N ASP A 155 -11.96 0.72 0.06
CA ASP A 155 -10.69 1.33 0.45
C ASP A 155 -10.71 1.56 1.96
N TRP A 156 -9.94 0.76 2.69
CA TRP A 156 -9.94 0.81 4.15
C TRP A 156 -9.22 2.03 4.71
N ILE A 157 -8.24 2.56 3.98
CA ILE A 157 -7.44 3.70 4.42
C ILE A 157 -8.22 5.00 4.22
N ASN A 158 -8.81 5.19 3.05
CA ASN A 158 -9.61 6.39 2.75
C ASN A 158 -11.07 6.28 3.23
N GLY A 159 -11.46 5.11 3.75
CA GLY A 159 -12.77 4.89 4.32
C GLY A 159 -13.90 5.00 3.30
N GLN A 160 -13.68 4.46 2.10
CA GLN A 160 -14.60 4.53 0.96
C GLN A 160 -15.08 3.14 0.56
N ALA A 161 -16.31 3.05 0.06
CA ALA A 161 -16.84 1.82 -0.48
C ALA A 161 -17.71 2.10 -1.70
N VAL A 162 -17.40 1.41 -2.80
CA VAL A 162 -18.13 1.50 -4.06
C VAL A 162 -18.85 0.20 -4.33
N LEU A 163 -20.17 0.29 -4.50
CA LEU A 163 -21.02 -0.84 -4.86
C LEU A 163 -21.10 -0.99 -6.38
N GLY A 164 -20.96 -2.22 -6.86
CA GLY A 164 -21.09 -2.56 -8.27
C GLY A 164 -19.82 -2.29 -9.09
N ASP A 165 -20.00 -2.14 -10.39
CA ASP A 165 -18.96 -2.00 -11.41
C ASP A 165 -18.88 -0.58 -12.00
N ASN A 166 -19.28 0.43 -11.23
CA ASN A 166 -19.19 1.82 -11.68
C ASN A 166 -17.71 2.25 -11.78
N GLU A 167 -17.15 2.07 -12.96
CA GLU A 167 -15.75 2.34 -13.26
C GLU A 167 -15.32 3.76 -12.87
N SER A 168 -16.15 4.77 -13.15
CA SER A 168 -15.81 6.16 -12.81
C SER A 168 -15.68 6.39 -11.30
N GLN A 169 -16.55 5.76 -10.50
CA GLN A 169 -16.44 5.83 -9.03
C GLN A 169 -15.24 5.05 -8.50
N ILE A 170 -14.99 3.87 -9.05
CA ILE A 170 -13.84 3.03 -8.67
C ILE A 170 -12.54 3.77 -9.00
N LEU A 171 -12.39 4.27 -10.22
CA LEU A 171 -11.22 5.04 -10.63
C LEU A 171 -11.06 6.33 -9.82
N LYS A 172 -12.15 6.98 -9.42
CA LYS A 172 -12.07 8.17 -8.56
C LYS A 172 -11.54 7.81 -7.17
N MET A 173 -12.04 6.73 -6.57
CA MET A 173 -11.55 6.21 -5.29
C MET A 173 -10.05 5.86 -5.38
N LEU A 174 -9.63 5.17 -6.44
CA LEU A 174 -8.21 4.83 -6.69
C LEU A 174 -7.32 6.02 -7.06
N LYS A 175 -7.89 7.22 -7.27
CA LYS A 175 -7.12 8.44 -7.57
C LYS A 175 -7.04 9.38 -6.37
N GLN A 176 -7.83 9.15 -5.33
CA GLN A 176 -7.82 10.00 -4.15
C GLN A 176 -6.59 9.67 -3.31
N LEU A 177 -5.70 10.65 -3.23
CA LEU A 177 -4.63 10.72 -2.24
C LEU A 177 -5.23 10.65 -0.83
N PRO A 178 -4.58 10.00 0.14
CA PRO A 178 -4.86 10.29 1.53
C PRO A 178 -4.63 11.78 1.75
N GLU A 179 -5.66 12.52 2.18
CA GLU A 179 -5.46 13.91 2.58
C GLU A 179 -4.52 13.89 3.78
N ASP A 180 -3.26 14.30 3.57
CA ASP A 180 -2.31 14.50 4.66
C ASP A 180 -2.97 15.42 5.70
N GLU A 181 -3.26 14.88 6.90
CA GLU A 181 -3.66 15.63 8.09
C GLU A 181 -2.50 16.51 8.60
N ASN A 182 -2.02 17.45 7.79
CA ASN A 182 -1.15 18.53 8.21
C ASN A 182 -1.79 19.90 7.94
N LYS A 183 -3.03 20.05 8.43
CA LYS A 183 -3.62 21.36 8.72
C LYS A 183 -3.96 21.45 10.20
N LYS A 184 -2.93 21.54 11.05
CA LYS A 184 -3.07 22.27 12.31
C LYS A 184 -2.36 23.61 12.17
N ALA A 185 -3.18 24.64 12.06
CA ALA A 185 -2.80 26.03 12.26
C ALA A 185 -2.28 26.26 13.69
#